data_AF-A0AAE1KB28-F1
#
_entry.id   AF-A0AAE1KB28-F1
#
_cell.length_a   1.000
_cell.length_b   1.000
_cell.length_c   1.000
_cell.angle_alpha   90.00
_cell.angle_beta   90.00
_cell.angle_gamma   90.00
#
_symmetry.space_group_name_H-M   'P 1'
#
loop_
_entity.id
_entity.type
_entity.pdbx_description
1 polymer ?
#
loop_
_entity_poly.entity_id
_entity_poly.type
_entity_poly.pdbx_seq_one_letter_code
_entity_poly.pdbx_strand_id
1 'polypeptide(L)' 'EDDFKRTLEDSAKLERAYDKYFDLVIVNNDLNDTFTQILEALDRLATQPQWVPVTWVY' A
#
# COMPACT_ATOMS: atom_id res chain seq x y z
N GLU A 1 -16.49 23.47 2.14
CA GLU A 1 -17.04 22.09 2.10
C GLU A 1 -16.70 21.41 0.78
N ASP A 2 -16.90 22.09 -0.36
CA ASP A 2 -16.58 21.57 -1.70
C ASP A 2 -15.10 21.23 -1.92
N ASP A 3 -14.14 22.01 -1.40
CA ASP A 3 -12.72 21.70 -1.55
C ASP A 3 -12.28 20.43 -0.81
N PHE A 4 -12.89 20.14 0.35
CA PHE A 4 -12.62 18.91 1.11
C PHE A 4 -13.15 17.70 0.36
N LYS A 5 -14.37 17.79 -0.17
CA LYS A 5 -14.98 16.75 -0.99
C LYS A 5 -14.18 16.49 -2.27
N ARG A 6 -13.72 17.54 -2.96
CA ARG A 6 -12.84 17.42 -4.14
C ARG A 6 -11.53 16.71 -3.81
N THR A 7 -10.92 17.06 -2.68
CA THR A 7 -9.66 16.44 -2.23
C THR A 7 -9.82 14.94 -1.94
N LEU A 8 -10.94 14.55 -1.33
CA LEU A 8 -11.27 13.15 -1.09
C LEU A 8 -11.49 12.38 -2.39
N GLU A 9 -12.24 12.95 -3.34
CA GLU A 9 -12.49 12.33 -4.63
C GLU A 9 -11.20 12.16 -5.45
N ASP A 10 -10.31 13.15 -5.41
CA ASP A 10 -9.03 13.07 -6.11
C ASP A 10 -8.08 12.08 -5.44
N SER A 11 -8.07 12.01 -4.10
CA SER A 11 -7.34 10.97 -3.36
C SER A 11 -7.82 9.56 -3.72
N ALA A 12 -9.15 9.36 -3.80
CA ALA A 12 -9.73 8.07 -4.18
C ALA A 12 -9.48 7.70 -5.65
N LYS A 13 -9.37 8.69 -6.56
CA LYS A 13 -8.96 8.44 -7.95
C LYS A 13 -7.51 8.01 -8.02
N LEU A 14 -6.62 8.67 -7.29
CA LEU A 14 -5.21 8.33 -7.22
C LEU A 14 -5.02 6.92 -6.67
N GLU A 15 -5.70 6.59 -5.56
CA GLU A 15 -5.70 5.23 -5.01
C GLU A 15 -6.09 4.20 -6.07
N ARG A 16 -7.25 4.33 -6.73
CA ARG A 16 -7.69 3.39 -7.77
C ARG A 16 -6.75 3.29 -8.97
N ALA A 17 -6.08 4.38 -9.33
CA ALA A 17 -5.16 4.41 -10.47
C ALA A 17 -3.86 3.65 -10.15
N TYR A 18 -3.39 3.71 -8.91
CA TYR A 18 -2.11 3.17 -8.50
C TYR A 18 -2.18 1.92 -7.61
N ASP A 19 -3.36 1.53 -7.14
CA ASP A 19 -3.60 0.36 -6.27
C ASP A 19 -2.93 -0.91 -6.80
N LYS A 20 -2.97 -1.11 -8.11
CA LYS A 20 -2.37 -2.28 -8.78
C LYS A 20 -0.85 -2.38 -8.67
N TYR A 21 -0.16 -1.32 -8.26
CA TYR A 21 1.30 -1.30 -8.10
C TYR A 21 1.74 -1.58 -6.66
N PHE A 22 0.81 -1.69 -5.71
CA PHE A 22 1.09 -1.95 -4.32
C PHE A 22 0.60 -3.33 -3.92
N ASP A 23 1.47 -4.14 -3.31
CA ASP A 23 1.10 -5.48 -2.82
C ASP A 23 0.40 -5.43 -1.45
N LEU A 24 0.59 -4.35 -0.68
CA LEU A 24 0.07 -4.20 0.67
C LEU A 24 -0.21 -2.72 1.00
N VAL A 25 -1.37 -2.46 1.62
CA VAL A 25 -1.76 -1.16 2.17
C VAL A 25 -1.90 -1.29 3.69
N ILE A 26 -1.21 -0.45 4.44
CA ILE A 26 -1.26 -0.42 5.92
C ILE A 26 -1.88 0.92 6.36
N VAL A 27 -3.01 0.85 7.05
CA VAL A 27 -3.70 2.04 7.58
C VAL A 27 -3.13 2.39 8.95
N ASN A 28 -2.55 3.59 9.07
CA ASN A 28 -1.96 4.07 10.31
C ASN A 28 -3.05 4.55 11.29
N ASN A 29 -3.61 3.62 12.06
CA ASN A 29 -4.62 3.89 13.09
C ASN A 29 -4.02 3.93 14.51
N ASP A 30 -3.10 3.02 14.81
CA ASP A 30 -2.32 2.98 16.06
C ASP A 30 -0.84 2.75 15.74
N LEU A 31 0.05 3.51 16.37
CA LEU A 31 1.48 3.47 16.05
C LEU A 31 2.15 2.12 16.39
N ASN A 32 1.77 1.49 17.51
CA ASN A 32 2.38 0.22 17.91
C ASN A 32 1.92 -0.92 16.99
N ASP A 33 0.64 -0.96 16.67
CA ASP A 33 0.08 -1.98 15.78
C ASP A 33 0.58 -1.79 14.34
N THR A 34 0.64 -0.54 13.86
CA THR A 34 1.17 -0.22 12.53
C THR A 34 2.64 -0.58 12.41
N PHE A 35 3.43 -0.28 13.45
CA PHE A 35 4.85 -0.63 13.47
C PHE A 35 5.06 -2.15 13.42
N THR A 36 4.26 -2.90 14.17
CA THR A 36 4.30 -4.37 14.15
C THR A 36 3.95 -4.91 12.76
N GLN A 37 2.87 -4.41 12.14
CA GLN A 37 2.47 -4.81 10.78
C GLN A 37 3.56 -4.54 9.73
N ILE A 38 4.26 -3.40 9.83
CA ILE A 38 5.38 -3.08 8.95
C ILE A 38 6.52 -4.09 9.12
N LEU A 39 6.90 -4.40 10.36
CA LEU A 39 7.97 -5.36 10.63
C LEU A 39 7.63 -6.75 10.09
N GLU A 40 6.40 -7.22 10.30
CA GLU A 40 5.95 -8.51 9.76
C GLU A 40 5.93 -8.52 8.22
N ALA A 41 5.50 -7.42 7.59
CA ALA A 41 5.50 -7.32 6.13
C ALA A 41 6.93 -7.37 5.57
N LEU A 42 7.88 -6.68 6.22
CA LEU A 42 9.30 -6.70 5.85
C LEU A 42 9.92 -8.08 6.02
N ASP A 43 9.62 -8.78 7.13
CA ASP A 43 10.11 -10.14 7.37
C ASP A 43 9.59 -11.11 6.30
N ARG A 44 8.30 -11.04 5.95
CA ARG A 44 7.72 -11.84 4.86
C ARG A 44 8.35 -11.54 3.52
N LEU A 45 8.63 -10.28 3.22
CA LEU A 45 9.30 -9.87 1.98
C LEU A 45 10.71 -10.48 1.88
N ALA A 46 11.43 -10.57 3.00
CA ALA A 46 12.78 -11.10 3.05
C ALA A 46 12.84 -12.64 3.04
N THR A 47 11.84 -13.30 3.60
CA THR A 47 11.86 -14.76 3.84
C THR A 47 11.03 -15.57 2.85
N GLN A 48 10.03 -14.96 2.22
CA GLN A 48 9.08 -15.65 1.35
C GLN A 48 9.24 -15.22 -0.11
N PRO A 49 9.15 -16.16 -1.08
CA PRO A 49 9.08 -15.82 -2.50
C PRO A 49 7.88 -14.90 -2.78
N GLN A 50 8.12 -13.84 -3.57
CA GLN A 50 7.10 -12.86 -3.93
C GLN A 50 6.68 -13.00 -5.39
N TRP A 51 5.43 -12.68 -5.68
CA TRP A 51 4.92 -12.62 -7.05
C TRP A 51 5.43 -11.35 -7.71
N VAL A 52 6.27 -11.50 -8.73
CA VAL A 52 6.76 -10.37 -9.53
C VAL A 52 6.23 -10.47 -10.96
N PRO A 53 5.93 -9.34 -11.61
CA PRO A 53 5.66 -9.33 -13.04
C PRO A 53 6.80 -9.99 -13.82
N VAL A 54 6.44 -10.81 -14.81
CA VAL A 54 7.42 -11.50 -15.68
C VAL A 54 8.36 -10.50 -16.36
N THR A 55 7.88 -9.28 -16.61
CA THR A 55 8.67 -8.17 -17.18
C THR A 55 9.83 -7.70 -16.31
N TRP A 56 9.90 -8.07 -15.02
CA TRP A 56 11.01 -7.70 -14.14
C TRP A 56 12.18 -8.68 -14.21
N VAL A 57 11.96 -9.87 -14.77
CA VAL A 57 12.94 -10.97 -14.81
C VAL A 57 13.73 -10.98 -16.13
N TYR A 58 13.33 -10.16 -17.10
CA TYR A 58 13.96 -10.01 -18.42
C TYR A 58 14.52 -8.60 -18.61
#